data_AF-A0A418GLB4-F1
#
_entry.id   AF-A0A418GLB4-F1
#
_cell.length_a   1.000
_cell.length_b   1.000
_cell.length_c   1.000
_cell.angle_alpha   90.00
_cell.angle_beta   90.00
_cell.angle_gamma   90.00
#
_symmetry.space_group_name_H-M   'P 1'
#
loop_
_entity.id
_entity.type
_entity.pdbx_description
1 polymer ?
#
loop_
_entity_poly.entity_id
_entity_poly.type
_entity_poly.pdbx_seq_one_letter_code
_entity_poly.pdbx_strand_id
1 'polypeptide(L)'
;MAVIQDIIAALWQHDFAALADPHIVSVVYFVMFATLFLENGLLPASFLPGDSLLILAGALIAQGVMDFLPTIAILTAAASLGCWLSYIQGRWLGNTNTVKGWLAQLPAKYHQRATCMFDRHGLLALLAGRFLAFV
;
A
#
# COMPACT_ATOMS: atom_id res chain seq x y z
N MET A 1 15.30 -8.09 -18.99
CA MET A 1 15.68 -6.78 -19.56
C MET A 1 14.99 -6.48 -20.90
N ALA A 2 14.25 -7.43 -21.51
CA ALA A 2 13.46 -7.17 -22.74
C ALA A 2 12.04 -6.62 -22.44
N VAL A 3 11.41 -7.15 -21.38
CA VAL A 3 10.01 -6.87 -21.02
C VAL A 3 9.71 -5.38 -20.82
N ILE A 4 10.64 -4.61 -20.26
CA ILE A 4 10.44 -3.17 -20.01
C ILE A 4 10.46 -2.38 -21.33
N GLN A 5 11.27 -2.79 -22.30
CA GLN A 5 11.34 -2.15 -23.61
C GLN A 5 10.08 -2.46 -24.44
N ASP A 6 9.56 -3.68 -24.33
CA ASP A 6 8.32 -4.09 -24.99
C ASP A 6 7.11 -3.32 -24.45
N ILE A 7 7.05 -3.08 -23.14
CA ILE A 7 5.99 -2.28 -22.50
C ILE A 7 6.05 -0.81 -22.95
N ILE A 8 7.26 -0.23 -23.05
CA ILE A 8 7.45 1.16 -23.49
C ILE A 8 7.08 1.30 -24.98
N ALA A 9 7.43 0.32 -25.82
CA ALA A 9 7.09 0.32 -27.24
C ALA A 9 5.59 0.15 -27.50
N ALA A 10 4.92 -0.73 -26.76
CA ALA A 10 3.47 -0.94 -26.85
C ALA A 10 2.66 0.29 -26.41
N LEU A 11 3.11 0.98 -25.34
CA LEU A 11 2.54 2.25 -24.91
C LEU A 11 2.75 3.38 -25.94
N TRP A 12 3.90 3.40 -26.60
CA TRP A 12 4.24 4.40 -27.61
C TRP A 12 3.45 4.22 -28.92
N GLN A 13 3.06 2.99 -29.26
CA GLN A 13 2.36 2.66 -30.51
C GLN A 13 0.83 2.64 -30.38
N HIS A 14 0.26 2.90 -29.20
CA HIS A 14 -1.19 2.80 -28.95
C HIS A 14 -1.78 1.44 -29.39
N ASP A 15 -0.98 0.37 -29.35
CA ASP A 15 -1.38 -0.94 -29.84
C ASP A 15 -1.98 -1.78 -28.70
N PHE A 16 -3.27 -1.56 -28.48
CA PHE A 16 -4.06 -2.19 -27.42
C PHE A 16 -4.18 -3.72 -27.57
N ALA A 17 -3.86 -4.28 -28.74
CA ALA A 17 -3.86 -5.72 -28.98
C ALA A 17 -2.66 -6.45 -28.33
N ALA A 18 -1.51 -5.79 -28.21
CA ALA A 18 -0.34 -6.32 -27.48
C ALA A 18 -0.50 -6.16 -25.96
N LEU A 19 -1.27 -5.17 -25.50
CA LEU A 19 -1.65 -4.98 -24.09
C LEU A 19 -2.71 -6.00 -23.60
N ALA A 20 -3.42 -6.66 -24.52
CA ALA A 20 -4.37 -7.74 -24.23
C ALA A 20 -3.70 -9.11 -24.03
N ASP A 21 -2.37 -9.17 -24.09
CA ASP A 21 -1.63 -10.39 -23.80
C ASP A 21 -1.78 -10.71 -22.29
N PRO A 22 -2.26 -11.91 -21.89
CA PRO A 22 -2.53 -12.25 -20.48
C PRO A 22 -1.31 -12.06 -19.57
N HIS A 23 -0.11 -12.11 -20.13
CA HIS A 23 1.14 -11.84 -19.42
C HIS A 23 1.34 -10.36 -19.04
N ILE A 24 0.90 -9.39 -19.84
CA ILE A 24 1.07 -7.97 -19.50
C ILE A 24 0.06 -7.55 -18.44
N VAL A 25 -1.21 -7.96 -18.58
CA VAL A 25 -2.25 -7.68 -17.59
C VAL A 25 -1.92 -8.29 -16.23
N SER A 26 -1.39 -9.52 -16.19
CA SER A 26 -0.95 -10.15 -14.93
C SER A 26 0.25 -9.46 -14.29
N VAL A 27 1.20 -8.93 -15.09
CA VAL A 27 2.31 -8.12 -14.58
C VAL A 27 1.81 -6.80 -13.99
N VAL A 28 0.85 -6.13 -14.65
CA VAL A 28 0.24 -4.91 -14.11
C VAL A 28 -0.43 -5.18 -12.76
N TYR A 29 -1.25 -6.23 -12.68
CA TYR A 29 -1.85 -6.65 -11.40
C TYR A 29 -0.80 -6.95 -10.33
N PHE A 30 0.28 -7.64 -10.69
CA PHE A 30 1.35 -7.97 -9.75
C PHE A 30 2.09 -6.74 -9.25
N VAL A 31 2.44 -5.80 -10.13
CA VAL A 31 3.12 -4.56 -9.76
C VAL A 31 2.23 -3.70 -8.86
N MET A 32 0.95 -3.58 -9.20
CA MET A 32 -0.03 -2.89 -8.38
C MET A 32 -0.17 -3.53 -6.99
N PHE A 33 -0.33 -4.86 -6.96
CA PHE A 33 -0.41 -5.62 -5.73
C PHE A 33 0.83 -5.43 -4.86
N ALA A 34 2.02 -5.63 -5.44
CA ALA A 34 3.29 -5.49 -4.73
C ALA A 34 3.49 -4.07 -4.20
N THR A 35 3.16 -3.05 -5.00
CA THR A 35 3.31 -1.66 -4.59
C THR A 35 2.40 -1.31 -3.42
N LEU A 36 1.10 -1.61 -3.52
CA LEU A 36 0.14 -1.34 -2.44
C LEU A 36 0.43 -2.17 -1.18
N PHE A 37 0.83 -3.43 -1.37
CA PHE A 37 1.22 -4.30 -0.28
C PHE A 37 2.45 -3.74 0.45
N LEU A 38 3.47 -3.30 -0.29
CA LEU A 38 4.68 -2.71 0.29
C LEU A 38 4.38 -1.37 0.97
N GLU A 39 3.65 -0.48 0.31
CA GLU A 39 3.25 0.84 0.85
C GLU A 39 2.49 0.71 2.17
N ASN A 40 1.50 -0.20 2.25
CA ASN A 40 0.72 -0.43 3.47
C ASN A 40 1.46 -1.29 4.51
N GLY A 41 2.39 -2.15 4.06
CA GLY A 41 3.07 -3.16 4.88
C GLY A 41 4.41 -2.76 5.47
N LEU A 42 5.13 -1.82 4.84
CA LEU A 42 6.47 -1.39 5.23
C LEU A 42 6.54 0.12 5.43
N LEU A 43 6.95 0.54 6.63
CA LEU A 43 7.19 1.95 6.96
C LEU A 43 8.04 2.72 5.93
N PRO A 44 9.21 2.21 5.47
CA PRO A 44 10.04 2.92 4.49
C PRO A 44 9.47 2.91 3.06
N ALA A 45 8.56 1.98 2.76
CA ALA A 45 7.93 1.87 1.45
C ALA A 45 6.70 2.78 1.30
N SER A 46 6.31 3.50 2.36
CA SER A 46 5.20 4.48 2.32
C SER A 46 5.45 5.65 1.35
N PHE A 47 6.63 5.73 0.73
CA PHE A 47 6.96 6.70 -0.32
C PHE A 47 6.54 6.24 -1.73
N LEU A 48 6.15 4.98 -1.91
CA LEU A 48 5.69 4.49 -3.21
C LEU A 48 4.35 5.16 -3.60
N PRO A 49 4.16 5.57 -4.87
CA PRO A 49 2.97 6.32 -5.29
C PRO A 49 1.76 5.40 -5.53
N GLY A 50 1.19 4.84 -4.45
CA GLY A 50 0.04 3.94 -4.54
C GLY A 50 -1.23 4.61 -5.06
N ASP A 51 -1.53 5.83 -4.60
CA ASP A 51 -2.72 6.57 -5.03
C ASP A 51 -2.73 6.84 -6.54
N SER A 52 -1.57 7.18 -7.11
CA SER A 52 -1.44 7.39 -8.55
C SER A 52 -1.67 6.09 -9.34
N LEU A 53 -1.23 4.95 -8.80
CA LEU A 53 -1.49 3.63 -9.39
C LEU A 53 -2.97 3.27 -9.34
N LEU A 54 -3.70 3.59 -8.26
CA LEU A 54 -5.15 3.38 -8.22
C LEU A 54 -5.88 4.18 -9.29
N ILE A 55 -5.49 5.44 -9.52
CA ILE A 55 -6.05 6.27 -10.59
C ILE A 55 -5.77 5.64 -11.95
N LEU A 56 -4.54 5.18 -12.18
CA LEU A 56 -4.17 4.46 -13.40
C LEU A 56 -5.00 3.18 -13.58
N ALA A 57 -5.24 2.42 -12.51
CA ALA A 57 -6.08 1.22 -12.54
C ALA A 57 -7.50 1.55 -13.00
N GLY A 58 -8.09 2.62 -12.44
CA GLY A 58 -9.41 3.10 -12.84
C GLY A 58 -9.46 3.47 -14.33
N ALA A 59 -8.43 4.14 -14.83
CA ALA A 59 -8.32 4.48 -16.26
C ALA A 59 -8.21 3.23 -17.14
N LEU A 60 -7.43 2.23 -16.73
CA LEU A 60 -7.28 0.96 -17.45
C LEU A 60 -8.56 0.11 -17.44
N ILE A 61 -9.32 0.13 -16.35
CA ILE A 61 -10.66 -0.48 -16.30
C ILE A 61 -11.61 0.23 -17.26
N ALA A 62 -11.59 1.57 -17.29
CA ALA A 62 -12.45 2.36 -18.18
C ALA A 62 -12.14 2.13 -19.67
N GLN A 63 -10.90 1.79 -20.01
CA GLN A 63 -10.49 1.42 -21.37
C GLN A 63 -10.77 -0.06 -21.73
N GLY A 64 -11.28 -0.86 -20.79
CA GLY A 64 -11.57 -2.28 -21.02
C GLY A 64 -10.34 -3.19 -21.04
N VAL A 65 -9.19 -2.70 -20.57
CA VAL A 65 -7.93 -3.48 -20.48
C VAL A 65 -7.95 -4.38 -19.23
N MET A 66 -8.62 -3.96 -18.17
CA MET A 66 -8.74 -4.70 -16.91
C MET A 66 -10.20 -4.84 -16.47
N ASP A 67 -10.54 -6.01 -15.95
CA ASP A 67 -11.86 -6.25 -15.36
C ASP A 67 -11.97 -5.64 -13.96
N PHE A 68 -13.11 -5.00 -13.70
CA PHE A 68 -13.38 -4.31 -12.43
C PHE A 68 -13.35 -5.25 -11.21
N LEU A 69 -14.02 -6.40 -11.30
CA LEU A 69 -14.14 -7.37 -10.21
C LEU A 69 -12.79 -7.92 -9.72
N PRO A 70 -11.93 -8.50 -10.59
CA PRO A 70 -10.64 -9.02 -10.16
C PRO A 70 -9.70 -7.89 -9.72
N THR A 71 -9.76 -6.72 -10.36
CA THR A 71 -8.96 -5.56 -9.92
C THR A 71 -9.30 -5.19 -8.48
N ILE A 72 -10.57 -4.99 -8.15
CA ILE A 72 -10.98 -4.67 -6.77
C ILE A 72 -10.57 -5.77 -5.80
N ALA A 73 -10.76 -7.04 -6.15
CA ALA A 73 -10.40 -8.15 -5.28
C ALA A 73 -8.88 -8.16 -4.97
N ILE A 74 -8.03 -7.98 -5.98
CA ILE A 74 -6.57 -7.97 -5.84
C ILE A 74 -6.10 -6.76 -5.04
N LEU A 75 -6.61 -5.56 -5.34
CA LEU A 75 -6.22 -4.34 -4.61
C LEU A 75 -6.67 -4.38 -3.14
N THR A 76 -7.87 -4.90 -2.88
CA THR A 76 -8.39 -5.09 -1.51
C THR A 76 -7.56 -6.12 -0.74
N ALA A 77 -7.19 -7.23 -1.40
CA ALA A 77 -6.32 -8.24 -0.80
C ALA A 77 -4.92 -7.68 -0.52
N ALA A 78 -4.34 -6.91 -1.44
CA ALA A 78 -3.04 -6.25 -1.26
C ALA A 78 -3.04 -5.33 -0.05
N ALA A 79 -4.03 -4.44 0.05
CA ALA A 79 -4.16 -3.50 1.16
C ALA A 79 -4.41 -4.22 2.50
N SER A 80 -5.25 -5.27 2.50
CA SER A 80 -5.55 -6.05 3.71
C SER A 80 -4.33 -6.81 4.22
N LEU A 81 -3.59 -7.47 3.31
CA LEU A 81 -2.37 -8.19 3.64
C LEU A 81 -1.25 -7.24 4.07
N GLY A 82 -1.13 -6.07 3.42
CA GLY A 82 -0.21 -5.01 3.82
C GLY A 82 -0.50 -4.52 5.25
N CYS A 83 -1.76 -4.20 5.55
CA CYS A 83 -2.17 -3.81 6.91
C CYS A 83 -1.83 -4.88 7.96
N TRP A 84 -2.06 -6.16 7.63
CA TRP A 84 -1.71 -7.26 8.52
C TRP A 84 -0.19 -7.36 8.71
N LEU A 85 0.59 -7.28 7.64
CA LEU A 85 2.05 -7.30 7.73
C LEU A 85 2.57 -6.16 8.60
N SER A 86 2.05 -4.94 8.40
CA SER A 86 2.39 -3.76 9.19
C SER A 86 2.08 -3.95 10.68
N TYR A 87 0.93 -4.56 11.01
CA TYR A 87 0.60 -4.90 12.39
C TYR A 87 1.58 -5.91 13.02
N ILE A 88 1.92 -6.98 12.30
CA ILE A 88 2.89 -7.98 12.77
C ILE A 88 4.26 -7.33 12.97
N GLN A 89 4.69 -6.52 11.99
CA GLN A 89 5.93 -5.78 12.04
C GLN A 89 5.97 -4.85 13.25
N GLY A 90 4.93 -4.04 13.49
CA GLY A 90 4.84 -3.15 14.64
C GLY A 90 4.87 -3.89 15.97
N ARG A 91 4.16 -5.03 16.08
CA ARG A 91 4.16 -5.88 17.28
C ARG A 91 5.54 -6.48 17.55
N TRP A 92 6.23 -6.93 16.51
CA TRP A 92 7.57 -7.53 16.63
C TRP A 92 8.63 -6.47 16.95
N LEU A 93 8.66 -5.37 16.19
CA LEU A 93 9.62 -4.26 16.39
C LEU A 93 9.43 -3.59 17.75
N GLY A 94 8.19 -3.38 18.19
CA GLY A 94 7.90 -2.76 19.49
C GLY A 94 8.49 -3.54 20.68
N ASN A 95 8.74 -4.84 20.54
CA ASN A 95 9.37 -5.62 21.61
C ASN A 95 10.91 -5.58 21.59
N THR A 96 11.53 -5.06 20.53
CA THR A 96 12.99 -4.98 20.39
C THR A 96 13.59 -3.83 21.23
N ASN A 97 14.77 -4.07 21.81
CA ASN A 97 15.45 -3.08 22.66
C ASN A 97 15.81 -1.79 21.91
N THR A 98 16.06 -1.87 20.60
CA THR A 98 16.40 -0.71 19.77
C THR A 98 15.22 0.25 19.70
N VAL A 99 14.01 -0.24 19.38
CA VAL A 99 12.81 0.61 19.29
C VAL A 99 12.41 1.14 20.65
N LYS A 100 12.53 0.34 21.72
CA LYS A 100 12.32 0.81 23.10
C LYS A 100 13.29 1.93 23.48
N GLY A 101 14.56 1.83 23.07
CA GLY A 101 15.57 2.87 23.27
C GLY A 101 15.24 4.16 22.53
N TRP A 102 14.79 4.07 21.27
CA TRP A 102 14.31 5.23 20.51
C TRP A 102 13.06 5.84 21.14
N LEU A 103 12.08 5.03 21.57
CA LEU A 103 10.89 5.52 22.26
C LEU A 103 11.20 6.20 23.60
N ALA A 104 12.22 5.73 24.32
CA ALA A 104 12.65 6.33 25.59
C ALA A 104 13.26 7.73 25.41
N GLN A 105 13.72 8.08 24.20
CA GLN A 105 14.16 9.44 23.88
C GLN A 105 12.98 10.41 23.70
N LEU A 106 11.76 9.91 23.48
CA LEU A 106 10.57 10.76 23.42
C LEU A 106 10.09 11.13 24.84
N PRO A 107 9.61 12.37 25.06
CA PRO A 107 9.12 12.79 26.37
C PRO A 107 7.95 11.93 26.86
N ALA A 108 8.02 11.48 28.12
CA ALA A 108 7.01 10.59 28.74
C ALA A 108 5.56 11.11 28.64
N LYS A 109 5.38 12.43 28.54
CA LYS A 109 4.07 13.08 28.36
C LYS A 109 3.35 12.63 27.07
N TYR A 110 4.09 12.34 26.00
CA TYR A 110 3.48 11.86 24.75
C TYR A 110 3.04 10.40 24.86
N HIS A 111 3.83 9.56 25.51
CA HIS A 111 3.46 8.18 25.81
C HIS A 111 2.16 8.11 26.61
N GLN A 112 2.09 8.85 27.71
CA GLN A 112 0.91 8.87 28.57
C GLN A 112 -0.35 9.38 27.84
N ARG A 113 -0.21 10.39 26.97
CA ARG A 113 -1.33 10.90 26.17
C ARG A 113 -1.80 9.87 25.15
N ALA A 114 -0.87 9.21 24.44
CA ALA A 114 -1.21 8.17 23.48
C ALA A 114 -1.93 7.01 24.18
N THR A 115 -1.39 6.51 25.30
CA THR A 115 -2.00 5.42 26.08
C THR A 115 -3.40 5.79 26.58
N CYS A 116 -3.57 6.96 27.19
CA CYS A 116 -4.89 7.41 27.68
C CYS A 116 -5.91 7.57 26.54
N MET A 117 -5.47 8.01 25.36
CA MET A 117 -6.33 8.14 24.19
C MET A 117 -6.77 6.78 23.64
N PHE A 118 -5.85 5.80 23.57
CA PHE A 118 -6.16 4.42 23.21
C PHE A 118 -7.01 3.70 24.26
N ASP A 119 -6.78 3.91 25.56
CA ASP A 119 -7.60 3.30 26.62
C ASP A 119 -9.04 3.81 26.58
N ARG A 120 -9.25 5.08 26.23
CA ARG A 120 -10.58 5.71 26.21
C ARG A 120 -11.38 5.43 24.92
N HIS A 121 -10.71 5.33 23.77
CA HIS A 121 -11.39 5.23 22.46
C HIS A 121 -11.05 3.95 21.68
N GLY A 122 -10.02 3.20 22.07
CA GLY A 122 -9.65 1.91 21.49
C GLY A 122 -9.60 1.91 19.96
N LEU A 123 -10.51 1.15 19.35
CA LEU A 123 -10.60 1.00 17.90
C LEU A 123 -11.02 2.29 17.17
N LEU A 124 -11.81 3.16 17.82
CA LEU A 124 -12.20 4.46 17.27
C LEU A 124 -10.99 5.40 17.11
N ALA A 125 -10.00 5.31 18.02
CA ALA A 125 -8.76 6.07 17.92
C ALA A 125 -7.98 5.69 16.65
N LEU A 126 -7.90 4.39 16.34
CA LEU A 126 -7.23 3.88 15.15
C LEU A 126 -7.95 4.32 13.86
N LEU A 127 -9.28 4.24 13.84
CA LEU A 127 -10.09 4.70 12.71
C LEU A 127 -9.96 6.21 12.50
N ALA A 128 -10.09 7.01 13.56
CA ALA A 128 -9.94 8.46 13.49
C ALA A 128 -8.53 8.87 13.04
N GLY A 129 -7.51 8.11 13.47
CA GLY A 129 -6.13 8.29 13.05
C GLY A 129 -5.92 8.23 11.54
N ARG A 130 -6.68 7.41 10.80
CA ARG A 130 -6.60 7.35 9.32
C ARG A 130 -7.12 8.61 8.62
N PHE A 131 -7.98 9.38 9.29
CA PHE A 131 -8.54 10.63 8.74
C PHE A 131 -7.78 11.87 9.22
N LEU A 132 -6.89 11.71 10.20
CA LEU A 132 -5.94 12.74 10.58
C LEU A 132 -4.81 12.74 9.55
N ALA A 133 -4.94 13.63 8.56
CA ALA A 133 -3.87 13.90 7.61
C ALA A 133 -2.60 14.28 8.40
N PHE A 134 -1.52 13.54 8.18
CA PHE A 134 -0.22 13.86 8.76
C PHE A 134 0.26 15.20 8.18
N VAL A 135 0.52 16.16 9.06
CA VAL A 135 1.49 17.24 8.89
C VAL A 135 2.65 16.94 9.84
#